data_AF-A0A7S1NBL0-F1
#
_entry.id   AF-A0A7S1NBL0-F1
#
_cell.length_a   1.000
_cell.length_b   1.000
_cell.length_c   1.000
_cell.angle_alpha   90.00
_cell.angle_beta   90.00
_cell.angle_gamma   90.00
#
_symmetry.space_group_name_H-M   'P 1'
#
loop_
_entity.id
_entity.type
_entity.pdbx_description
1 polymer ?
#
loop_
_entity_poly.entity_id
_entity_poly.type
_entity_poly.pdbx_seq_one_letter_code
_entity_poly.pdbx_strand_id
1 'polypeptide(L)'
;CIDGKCTCHLGDQSGHWTGESCDACADGYHGTECADICQSGTTVGQQCRCDAGWAGFGCAVECAGGSAVPCSGHGSCDSGSTGTGSCVCSEGYAGTACATVCPGGVTTPRSGHG
;
A
#
# COMPACT_ATOMS: atom_id res chain seq x y z
N CYS A 1 -20.06 -28.88 2.08
CA CYS A 1 -20.33 -28.52 3.48
C CYS A 1 -20.92 -29.75 4.17
N ILE A 2 -20.36 -30.17 5.31
CA ILE A 2 -20.94 -31.21 6.18
C ILE A 2 -21.25 -30.49 7.50
N ASP A 3 -22.50 -30.59 7.98
CA ASP A 3 -23.00 -29.95 9.21
C ASP A 3 -22.95 -28.41 9.25
N GLY A 4 -23.26 -27.72 8.16
CA GLY A 4 -23.32 -26.24 8.13
C GLY A 4 -21.95 -25.55 8.17
N LYS A 5 -20.86 -26.33 8.31
CA LYS A 5 -19.49 -25.85 8.17
C LYS A 5 -19.05 -26.02 6.72
N CYS A 6 -18.99 -24.92 5.97
CA CYS A 6 -18.41 -24.94 4.65
C CYS A 6 -16.89 -24.97 4.78
N THR A 7 -16.27 -26.01 4.21
CA THR A 7 -14.81 -26.09 4.08
C THR A 7 -14.43 -25.19 2.91
N CYS A 8 -13.87 -24.02 3.21
CA CYS A 8 -13.51 -23.06 2.19
C CYS A 8 -12.42 -23.60 1.27
N HIS A 9 -12.48 -23.18 0.00
CA HIS A 9 -11.45 -23.51 -0.97
C HIS A 9 -10.18 -22.73 -0.60
N LEU A 10 -9.08 -23.46 -0.49
CA LEU A 10 -7.73 -22.93 -0.27
C LEU A 10 -6.88 -23.48 -1.41
N GLY A 11 -6.70 -22.71 -2.47
CA GLY A 11 -5.88 -23.13 -3.58
C GLY A 11 -5.54 -22.01 -4.54
N ASP A 12 -4.37 -22.12 -5.15
CA ASP A 12 -3.78 -21.12 -6.05
C ASP A 12 -4.61 -20.83 -7.31
N GLN A 13 -5.60 -21.69 -7.64
CA GLN A 13 -6.49 -21.52 -8.78
C GLN A 13 -7.96 -21.23 -8.41
N SER A 14 -8.31 -21.37 -7.14
CA SER A 14 -9.70 -21.26 -6.65
C SER A 14 -9.88 -20.16 -5.61
N GLY A 15 -8.80 -19.48 -5.24
CA GLY A 15 -8.77 -18.48 -4.18
C GLY A 15 -8.49 -19.06 -2.80
N HIS A 16 -8.14 -18.16 -1.88
CA HIS A 16 -7.88 -18.45 -0.47
C HIS A 16 -9.02 -17.87 0.38
N TRP A 17 -10.09 -18.65 0.53
CA TRP A 17 -11.30 -18.22 1.21
C TRP A 17 -11.31 -18.67 2.68
N THR A 18 -11.97 -17.89 3.54
CA THR A 18 -12.13 -18.17 4.97
C THR A 18 -13.49 -17.72 5.49
N GLY A 19 -13.80 -18.11 6.73
CA GLY A 19 -15.07 -17.82 7.39
C GLY A 19 -16.09 -18.96 7.28
N GLU A 20 -17.24 -18.78 7.92
CA GLU A 20 -18.31 -19.80 7.97
C GLU A 20 -19.03 -19.95 6.62
N SER A 21 -19.14 -18.83 5.89
CA SER A 21 -19.75 -18.76 4.55
C SER A 21 -18.73 -18.72 3.40
N CYS A 22 -17.43 -18.67 3.70
CA CYS A 22 -16.36 -18.56 2.70
C CYS A 22 -16.41 -17.28 1.84
N ASP A 23 -16.91 -16.17 2.37
CA ASP A 23 -17.02 -14.88 1.66
C ASP A 23 -15.89 -13.89 1.99
N ALA A 24 -14.96 -14.28 2.87
CA ALA A 24 -13.81 -13.48 3.27
C ALA A 24 -12.51 -14.11 2.75
N CYS A 25 -11.48 -13.29 2.55
CA CYS A 25 -10.16 -13.81 2.20
C CYS A 25 -9.40 -14.26 3.45
N ALA A 26 -8.64 -15.33 3.30
CA ALA A 26 -7.67 -15.75 4.29
C ALA A 26 -6.64 -14.64 4.55
N ASP A 27 -6.05 -14.67 5.74
CA ASP A 27 -5.01 -13.72 6.11
C ASP A 27 -3.85 -13.74 5.11
N GLY A 28 -3.41 -12.56 4.66
CA GLY A 28 -2.40 -12.41 3.62
C GLY A 28 -2.93 -12.46 2.18
N TYR A 29 -4.24 -12.60 1.97
CA TYR A 29 -4.85 -12.60 0.64
C TYR A 29 -5.93 -11.53 0.47
N HIS A 30 -6.16 -11.07 -0.75
CA HIS A 30 -7.21 -10.09 -1.06
C HIS A 30 -7.68 -10.25 -2.52
N GLY A 31 -8.57 -9.34 -2.94
CA GLY A 31 -9.17 -9.35 -4.27
C GLY A 31 -10.51 -10.08 -4.29
N THR A 32 -11.21 -9.96 -5.42
CA THR A 32 -12.55 -10.55 -5.61
C THR A 32 -12.54 -12.07 -5.61
N GLU A 33 -11.39 -12.68 -5.88
CA GLU A 33 -11.18 -14.13 -5.88
C GLU A 33 -10.27 -14.59 -4.74
N CYS A 34 -9.87 -13.71 -3.81
CA CYS A 34 -8.91 -14.00 -2.75
C CYS A 34 -7.62 -14.70 -3.27
N ALA A 35 -7.20 -14.32 -4.48
CA ALA A 35 -6.05 -14.90 -5.17
C ALA A 35 -4.84 -13.97 -5.14
N ASP A 36 -5.04 -12.68 -4.86
CA ASP A 36 -3.97 -11.69 -4.79
C ASP A 36 -3.34 -11.67 -3.38
N ILE A 37 -2.03 -11.44 -3.32
CA ILE A 37 -1.27 -11.46 -2.06
C ILE A 37 -1.24 -10.07 -1.44
N CYS A 38 -1.60 -9.99 -0.17
CA CYS A 38 -1.45 -8.81 0.67
C CYS A 38 -0.04 -8.82 1.26
N GLN A 39 0.88 -8.09 0.63
CA GLN A 39 2.31 -8.25 0.86
C GLN A 39 2.79 -7.55 2.14
N SER A 40 2.45 -6.27 2.29
CA SER A 40 2.81 -5.42 3.43
C SER A 40 1.57 -4.73 4.00
N GLY A 41 0.67 -5.53 4.56
CA GLY A 41 -0.58 -5.06 5.12
C GLY A 41 -1.39 -6.16 5.79
N THR A 42 -2.61 -5.80 6.20
CA THR A 42 -3.57 -6.72 6.82
C THR A 42 -4.77 -6.93 5.90
N THR A 43 -5.18 -8.19 5.72
CA THR A 43 -6.41 -8.52 5.00
C THR A 43 -7.65 -8.14 5.82
N VAL A 44 -8.53 -7.33 5.24
CA VAL A 44 -9.81 -6.96 5.85
C VAL A 44 -10.93 -7.27 4.84
N GLY A 45 -11.58 -8.42 5.04
CA GLY A 45 -12.59 -8.93 4.09
C GLY A 45 -11.93 -9.35 2.78
N GLN A 46 -12.13 -8.56 1.72
CA GLN A 46 -11.55 -8.77 0.38
C GLN A 46 -10.53 -7.68 0.00
N GLN A 47 -10.19 -6.78 0.92
CA GLN A 47 -9.28 -5.67 0.68
C GLN A 47 -8.01 -5.83 1.51
N CYS A 48 -6.86 -5.53 0.91
CA CYS A 48 -5.61 -5.41 1.64
C CYS A 48 -5.51 -4.00 2.21
N ARG A 49 -5.35 -3.86 3.54
CA ARG A 49 -5.11 -2.59 4.20
C ARG A 49 -3.62 -2.45 4.43
N CYS A 50 -2.98 -1.55 3.68
CA CYS A 50 -1.53 -1.38 3.75
C CYS A 50 -1.06 -0.88 5.10
N ASP A 51 0.12 -1.37 5.49
CA ASP A 51 0.89 -0.80 6.58
C ASP A 51 1.40 0.59 6.19
N ALA A 52 1.80 1.36 7.20
CA ALA A 52 2.35 2.69 6.98
C ALA A 52 3.59 2.64 6.07
N GLY A 53 3.63 3.51 5.06
CA GLY A 53 4.74 3.55 4.11
C GLY A 53 4.63 2.53 2.96
N TRP A 54 3.51 1.83 2.82
CA TRP A 54 3.22 0.92 1.71
C TRP A 54 1.97 1.36 0.92
N ALA A 55 1.95 1.01 -0.35
CA ALA A 55 0.93 1.43 -1.30
C ALA A 55 0.65 0.39 -2.39
N GLY A 56 -0.41 0.63 -3.15
CA GLY A 56 -0.88 -0.23 -4.24
C GLY A 56 -1.83 -1.33 -3.77
N PHE A 57 -2.54 -1.94 -4.70
CA PHE A 57 -3.67 -2.84 -4.44
C PHE A 57 -3.37 -3.97 -3.44
N GLY A 58 -2.16 -4.54 -3.49
CA GLY A 58 -1.66 -5.55 -2.54
C GLY A 58 -0.54 -5.07 -1.62
N CYS A 59 -0.38 -3.74 -1.48
CA CYS A 59 0.63 -3.13 -0.62
C CYS A 59 2.06 -3.56 -0.97
N ALA A 60 2.31 -3.86 -2.24
CA ALA A 60 3.61 -4.30 -2.76
C ALA A 60 4.53 -3.13 -3.12
N VAL A 61 4.02 -1.89 -3.13
CA VAL A 61 4.80 -0.69 -3.45
C VAL A 61 5.26 -0.04 -2.16
N GLU A 62 6.57 0.01 -1.93
CA GLU A 62 7.13 0.79 -0.84
C GLU A 62 7.19 2.27 -1.23
N CYS A 63 6.79 3.16 -0.31
CA CYS A 63 6.92 4.59 -0.50
C CYS A 63 8.38 4.98 -0.75
N ALA A 64 8.59 5.91 -1.69
CA ALA A 64 9.94 6.43 -1.96
C ALA A 64 10.54 7.06 -0.68
N GLY A 65 11.80 6.77 -0.38
CA GLY A 65 12.43 7.15 0.91
C GLY A 65 12.32 6.06 1.99
N GLY A 66 11.57 4.99 1.73
CA GLY A 66 11.42 3.82 2.59
C GLY A 66 10.18 3.87 3.47
N SER A 67 9.72 2.70 3.91
CA SER A 67 8.54 2.55 4.76
C SER A 67 8.72 3.14 6.17
N ALA A 68 9.94 3.15 6.68
CA ALA A 68 10.25 3.72 8.00
C ALA A 68 10.18 5.26 8.03
N VAL A 69 10.64 5.91 6.95
CA VAL A 69 10.66 7.37 6.82
C VAL A 69 10.20 7.75 5.41
N PRO A 70 8.89 7.60 5.11
CA PRO A 70 8.36 7.85 3.77
C PRO A 70 8.67 9.28 3.34
N CYS A 71 9.03 9.42 2.07
CA CYS A 71 9.44 10.67 1.45
C CYS A 71 10.61 11.35 2.18
N SER A 72 11.50 10.55 2.79
CA SER A 72 12.63 11.02 3.61
C SER A 72 12.23 11.97 4.74
N GLY A 73 10.95 11.98 5.15
CA GLY A 73 10.41 12.91 6.15
C GLY A 73 10.18 14.33 5.62
N HIS A 74 10.31 14.53 4.31
CA HIS A 74 10.22 15.82 3.63
C HIS A 74 9.07 15.85 2.61
N GLY A 75 8.03 15.08 2.87
CA GLY A 75 6.86 15.00 2.01
C GLY A 75 5.78 14.09 2.58
N SER A 76 4.71 13.92 1.82
CA SER A 76 3.63 12.98 2.12
C SER A 76 3.57 11.92 1.04
N CYS A 77 3.56 10.65 1.46
CA CYS A 77 3.40 9.53 0.54
C CYS A 77 1.91 9.25 0.28
N ASP A 78 1.58 8.99 -0.98
CA ASP A 78 0.29 8.44 -1.41
C ASP A 78 0.22 6.93 -1.07
N SER A 79 0.04 6.65 0.21
CA SER A 79 -0.01 5.30 0.79
C SER A 79 -1.41 4.68 0.77
N GLY A 80 -1.50 3.37 0.98
CA GLY A 80 -2.75 2.62 1.03
C GLY A 80 -3.04 1.84 -0.25
N SER A 81 -4.12 1.04 -0.23
CA SER A 81 -4.41 0.09 -1.31
C SER A 81 -4.80 0.73 -2.63
N THR A 82 -5.26 1.96 -2.59
CA THR A 82 -5.52 2.78 -3.78
C THR A 82 -4.39 3.78 -4.08
N GLY A 83 -3.40 3.85 -3.20
CA GLY A 83 -2.28 4.76 -3.31
C GLY A 83 -1.25 4.27 -4.34
N THR A 84 -0.51 5.20 -4.91
CA THR A 84 0.53 4.93 -5.91
C THR A 84 1.93 4.72 -5.30
N GLY A 85 2.12 5.05 -4.02
CA GLY A 85 3.44 5.06 -3.37
C GLY A 85 4.28 6.28 -3.74
N SER A 86 3.70 7.24 -4.47
CA SER A 86 4.38 8.47 -4.89
C SER A 86 4.45 9.49 -3.76
N CYS A 87 5.53 10.25 -3.73
CA CYS A 87 5.72 11.31 -2.75
C CYS A 87 5.36 12.68 -3.30
N VAL A 88 4.60 13.43 -2.51
CA VAL A 88 4.41 14.87 -2.69
C VAL A 88 5.36 15.59 -1.74
N CYS A 89 6.40 16.22 -2.30
CA CYS A 89 7.43 16.87 -1.50
C CYS A 89 6.93 18.17 -0.86
N SER A 90 7.36 18.37 0.38
CA SER A 90 7.22 19.65 1.06
C SER A 90 8.05 20.72 0.37
N GLU A 91 7.67 21.98 0.59
CA GLU A 91 8.32 23.12 -0.04
C GLU A 91 9.83 23.15 0.26
N GLY A 92 10.64 23.40 -0.77
CA GLY A 92 12.10 23.39 -0.67
C GLY A 92 12.75 22.00 -0.80
N TYR A 93 11.98 20.94 -1.03
CA TYR A 93 12.48 19.59 -1.32
C TYR A 93 12.01 19.08 -2.68
N ALA A 94 12.82 18.21 -3.28
CA ALA A 94 12.60 17.64 -4.61
C ALA A 94 13.15 16.22 -4.72
N GLY A 95 12.83 15.58 -5.85
CA GLY A 95 13.17 14.20 -6.15
C GLY A 95 12.08 13.21 -5.72
N THR A 96 12.15 11.98 -6.22
CA THR A 96 11.12 10.95 -6.00
C THR A 96 10.88 10.64 -4.52
N ALA A 97 11.93 10.71 -3.71
CA ALA A 97 11.89 10.48 -2.26
C ALA A 97 11.95 11.77 -1.44
N CYS A 98 11.87 12.95 -2.06
CA CYS A 98 12.03 14.26 -1.41
C CYS A 98 13.34 14.42 -0.60
N ALA A 99 14.37 13.66 -0.95
CA ALA A 99 15.66 13.68 -0.26
C ALA A 99 16.55 14.86 -0.66
N THR A 100 16.22 15.56 -1.75
CA THR A 100 17.06 16.62 -2.32
C THR A 100 16.51 17.98 -1.95
N VAL A 101 17.33 18.84 -1.32
CA VAL A 101 16.96 20.24 -1.07
C VAL A 101 17.05 21.04 -2.37
N CYS A 102 16.02 21.84 -2.67
CA CYS A 102 15.97 22.70 -3.85
C CYS A 102 17.07 23.78 -3.82
N PRO A 103 17.59 24.22 -4.98
CA PRO A 103 18.48 25.38 -5.07
C PRO A 103 17.78 26.64 -4.52
N GLY A 104 18.33 27.21 -3.44
CA GLY A 104 17.68 28.28 -2.65
C GLY A 104 17.34 27.85 -1.21
N GLY A 105 17.35 26.55 -0.93
CA GLY A 105 17.03 26.01 0.38
C GLY A 105 15.53 26.03 0.69
N VAL A 106 15.18 25.68 1.92
CA VAL A 106 13.79 25.69 2.41
C VAL A 106 13.21 27.09 2.60
N THR A 107 14.07 28.13 2.62
CA THR A 107 13.67 29.52 2.90
C THR A 107 13.42 30.37 1.66
N THR A 108 14.00 30.00 0.50
CA THR A 108 13.72 30.66 -0.79
C THR A 108 13.46 29.61 -1.88
N PRO A 109 12.38 28.81 -1.73
CA PRO A 109 11.95 27.83 -2.71
C PRO A 109 11.59 28.57 -4.00
N ARG A 110 12.46 28.49 -5.01
CA ARG A 110 12.23 29.18 -6.27
C ARG A 110 11.21 28.40 -7.10
N SER A 111 9.94 28.78 -7.04
CA SER A 111 8.84 28.21 -7.84
C SER A 111 8.85 28.64 -9.32
N GLY A 112 10.02 29.04 -9.84
CA GLY A 112 10.15 29.59 -11.18
C GLY A 112 10.03 28.52 -12.25
N HIS A 113 8.80 28.28 -12.73
CA HIS A 113 8.61 27.82 -14.10
C HIS A 113 9.17 28.92 -15.02
N GLY A 114 10.21 28.57 -15.78
CA GLY A 114 10.85 29.46 -16.74
C GLY A 114 9.88 29.97 -17.80
#